data_AF-A0A9X3X6G1-F1
#
_entry.id   AF-A0A9X3X6G1-F1
#
_cell.length_a   1.000
_cell.length_b   1.000
_cell.length_c   1.000
_cell.angle_alpha   90.00
_cell.angle_beta   90.00
_cell.angle_gamma   90.00
#
_symmetry.space_group_name_H-M   'P 1'
#
loop_
_entity.id
_entity.type
_entity.pdbx_description
1 polymer ?
#
loop_
_entity_poly.entity_id
_entity_poly.type
_entity_poly.pdbx_seq_one_letter_code
_entity_poly.pdbx_strand_id
1 'polypeptide(L)'
;MSLRKQWSFLGTSAACALGLCVVLSAACRAEENNNPSGGDGGSGAQGPAGPGPGGAGGTGGAGGAGGAGGSGGGATCDGKEVTIEQITNSKASGAVGKGTPVKVKGAVAMSHKFLVSQSNAGNCLWGVFVSAPGLAETKEYSGVMVLSYGVPASIPPGGNKAYCPKLSNYFEGEPLPGDAIPDDVKPGDVLDITGVADSFLLAACANEMNGSKVPQTQIAFTCAVERTGTAPVPAPHAFTDAAEVAKLGSPTDADFHVRWGGVKVRVSNVKPVPQPNPAPMGMGEVVVGDFGVIKLQDSNVEVGDKIYYRGYEQNDCYAAPVFADVNMTFNAIDGFSYLSYCTWGLQPNAKCTDFDPKSEDCGSLTCQ
;
A
#
# COMPACT_ATOMS: atom_id res chain seq x y z
N MET A 1 -4.16 61.76 -20.90
CA MET A 1 -4.11 61.66 -19.42
C MET A 1 -5.49 62.05 -18.90
N SER A 2 -6.20 61.08 -18.32
CA SER A 2 -7.50 61.15 -17.62
C SER A 2 -8.70 61.82 -18.31
N LEU A 3 -9.62 60.99 -18.82
CA LEU A 3 -11.02 61.37 -19.03
C LEU A 3 -11.96 60.18 -18.72
N ARG A 4 -12.72 60.40 -17.64
CA ARG A 4 -13.98 59.79 -17.13
C ARG A 4 -14.80 58.89 -18.07
N LYS A 5 -15.46 57.87 -17.49
CA LYS A 5 -16.94 57.77 -17.39
C LYS A 5 -17.40 56.52 -16.61
N GLN A 6 -18.12 56.73 -15.51
CA GLN A 6 -19.10 55.78 -14.94
C GLN A 6 -20.40 55.90 -15.73
N TRP A 7 -21.03 54.80 -16.17
CA TRP A 7 -22.48 54.74 -16.40
C TRP A 7 -23.00 53.35 -15.97
N SER A 8 -23.93 53.35 -15.03
CA SER A 8 -24.77 52.21 -14.64
C SER A 8 -25.96 52.08 -15.58
N PHE A 9 -26.41 50.87 -15.89
CA PHE A 9 -27.82 50.60 -16.24
C PHE A 9 -28.23 49.19 -15.81
N LEU A 10 -29.42 49.13 -15.20
CA LEU A 10 -30.19 47.96 -14.81
C LEU A 10 -30.75 47.23 -16.03
N GLY A 11 -31.07 45.93 -15.90
CA GLY A 11 -31.98 45.27 -16.84
C GLY A 11 -32.11 43.74 -16.76
N THR A 12 -33.00 43.29 -15.86
CA THR A 12 -34.09 42.31 -16.11
C THR A 12 -33.80 40.90 -16.68
N SER A 13 -34.05 39.90 -15.82
CA SER A 13 -34.82 38.66 -16.02
C SER A 13 -34.59 37.75 -17.24
N ALA A 14 -34.22 36.49 -16.99
CA ALA A 14 -34.82 35.32 -17.65
C ALA A 14 -34.52 34.04 -16.87
N ALA A 15 -35.57 33.39 -16.36
CA ALA A 15 -35.55 31.98 -16.01
C ALA A 15 -35.70 31.15 -17.29
N CYS A 16 -34.90 30.09 -17.47
CA CYS A 16 -35.35 28.83 -18.08
C CYS A 16 -34.24 27.76 -18.15
N ALA A 17 -34.70 26.52 -18.04
CA ALA A 17 -34.12 25.28 -18.58
C ALA A 17 -32.98 24.60 -17.81
N LEU A 18 -33.40 23.64 -16.96
CA LEU A 18 -32.99 22.23 -17.02
C LEU A 18 -31.86 21.91 -18.01
N GLY A 19 -30.67 21.68 -17.48
CA GLY A 19 -29.56 21.04 -18.18
C GLY A 19 -29.04 19.89 -17.34
N LEU A 20 -29.26 18.66 -17.81
CA LEU A 20 -28.59 17.44 -17.34
C LEU A 20 -27.07 17.67 -17.26
N CYS A 21 -26.51 17.70 -16.05
CA CYS A 21 -25.07 17.49 -15.86
C CYS A 21 -24.81 15.98 -15.85
N VAL A 22 -24.58 15.40 -17.02
CA VAL A 22 -23.85 14.14 -17.13
C VAL A 22 -22.39 14.47 -16.81
N VAL A 23 -21.97 14.19 -15.58
CA VAL A 23 -20.56 14.24 -15.20
C VAL A 23 -19.91 12.99 -15.79
N LEU A 24 -19.38 13.11 -17.00
CA LEU A 24 -18.42 12.16 -17.56
C LEU A 24 -17.13 12.28 -16.75
N SER A 25 -16.98 11.42 -15.75
CA SER A 25 -15.70 11.15 -15.10
C SER A 25 -14.78 10.42 -16.08
N ALA A 26 -14.03 11.19 -16.86
CA ALA A 26 -12.90 10.71 -17.63
C ALA A 26 -11.73 10.41 -16.66
N ALA A 27 -11.68 9.18 -16.15
CA ALA A 27 -10.48 8.62 -15.55
C ALA A 27 -9.54 8.16 -16.67
N CYS A 28 -8.79 9.09 -17.25
CA CYS A 28 -7.61 8.74 -18.05
C CYS A 28 -6.46 8.41 -17.09
N ARG A 29 -6.24 7.11 -16.83
CA ARG A 29 -4.89 6.59 -16.59
C ARG A 29 -4.54 5.69 -17.76
N ALA A 30 -4.04 6.32 -18.82
CA ALA A 30 -3.30 5.67 -19.89
C ALA A 30 -1.89 6.26 -19.85
N GLU A 31 -0.89 5.40 -19.60
CA GLU A 31 0.45 5.63 -20.14
C GLU A 31 0.68 4.55 -21.19
N GLU A 32 0.45 4.96 -22.45
CA GLU A 32 1.06 4.34 -23.61
C GLU A 32 2.58 4.52 -23.52
N ASN A 33 3.34 3.45 -23.72
CA ASN A 33 4.70 3.56 -24.26
C ASN A 33 4.75 2.80 -25.58
N ASN A 34 4.61 3.56 -26.66
CA ASN A 34 4.83 3.18 -28.06
C ASN A 34 6.34 2.87 -28.29
N ASN A 35 6.68 1.62 -28.68
CA ASN A 35 7.09 1.18 -30.05
C ASN A 35 8.65 1.07 -30.21
N PRO A 36 9.27 0.31 -31.17
CA PRO A 36 8.71 -0.46 -32.28
C PRO A 36 9.28 -1.87 -32.61
N SER A 37 8.47 -2.63 -33.36
CA SER A 37 8.76 -3.54 -34.50
C SER A 37 9.67 -4.79 -34.41
N GLY A 38 9.12 -5.91 -34.91
CA GLY A 38 9.78 -7.07 -35.55
C GLY A 38 9.77 -8.35 -34.70
N GLY A 39 9.29 -9.53 -35.10
CA GLY A 39 8.77 -10.08 -36.35
C GLY A 39 8.88 -11.62 -36.25
N ASP A 40 7.78 -12.31 -36.55
CA ASP A 40 7.54 -13.71 -36.94
C ASP A 40 8.27 -14.92 -36.31
N GLY A 41 7.45 -15.92 -35.91
CA GLY A 41 7.65 -17.32 -36.31
C GLY A 41 7.42 -18.41 -35.25
N GLY A 42 6.41 -19.28 -35.46
CA GLY A 42 6.53 -20.71 -35.09
C GLY A 42 5.38 -21.36 -34.33
N SER A 43 4.55 -22.11 -35.07
CA SER A 43 3.38 -22.91 -34.68
C SER A 43 3.67 -24.15 -33.84
N GLY A 44 2.69 -24.62 -33.04
CA GLY A 44 2.72 -25.99 -32.48
C GLY A 44 1.61 -26.42 -31.50
N ALA A 45 0.48 -26.88 -32.04
CA ALA A 45 -0.43 -27.96 -31.58
C ALA A 45 -1.34 -27.83 -30.31
N GLN A 46 -2.65 -28.01 -30.58
CA GLN A 46 -3.82 -28.25 -29.68
C GLN A 46 -3.86 -29.72 -29.23
N GLY A 47 -4.25 -30.11 -28.00
CA GLY A 47 -5.59 -30.12 -27.33
C GLY A 47 -5.66 -31.36 -26.36
N PRO A 48 -6.78 -31.76 -25.70
CA PRO A 48 -8.07 -31.12 -25.41
C PRO A 48 -8.39 -31.00 -23.89
N ALA A 49 -9.62 -30.55 -23.57
CA ALA A 49 -10.09 -29.88 -22.35
C ALA A 49 -10.53 -30.75 -21.14
N GLY A 50 -10.58 -30.09 -19.97
CA GLY A 50 -11.36 -30.43 -18.76
C GLY A 50 -11.69 -29.15 -17.95
N PRO A 51 -12.85 -29.05 -17.26
CA PRO A 51 -13.41 -27.77 -16.79
C PRO A 51 -12.84 -27.37 -15.42
N GLY A 52 -12.10 -26.26 -15.37
CA GLY A 52 -11.67 -25.61 -14.13
C GLY A 52 -12.33 -24.22 -14.00
N PRO A 53 -12.73 -23.79 -12.79
CA PRO A 53 -13.31 -22.47 -12.59
C PRO A 53 -12.28 -21.40 -12.95
N GLY A 54 -12.74 -20.39 -13.71
CA GLY A 54 -11.89 -19.41 -14.39
C GLY A 54 -11.03 -18.58 -13.44
N GLY A 55 -9.73 -18.83 -13.48
CA GLY A 55 -8.73 -17.91 -12.97
C GLY A 55 -8.66 -16.68 -13.87
N ALA A 56 -9.33 -15.61 -13.46
CA ALA A 56 -9.12 -14.29 -14.03
C ALA A 56 -7.70 -13.85 -13.67
N GLY A 57 -6.87 -13.62 -14.69
CA GLY A 57 -5.49 -13.15 -14.53
C GLY A 57 -5.47 -11.77 -13.89
N GLY A 58 -5.17 -11.73 -12.59
CA GLY A 58 -4.86 -10.51 -11.87
C GLY A 58 -3.50 -10.00 -12.29
N THR A 59 -3.46 -8.95 -13.10
CA THR A 59 -2.23 -8.20 -13.35
C THR A 59 -1.69 -7.69 -12.03
N GLY A 60 -0.51 -8.17 -11.66
CA GLY A 60 0.29 -7.61 -10.57
C GLY A 60 0.31 -6.09 -10.66
N GLY A 61 0.12 -5.44 -9.51
CA GLY A 61 -0.08 -4.00 -9.39
C GLY A 61 0.83 -3.22 -10.34
N ALA A 62 0.20 -2.29 -11.07
CA ALA A 62 0.85 -1.45 -12.06
C ALA A 62 2.21 -0.94 -11.55
N GLY A 63 3.25 -1.16 -12.36
CA GLY A 63 4.59 -0.69 -12.10
C GLY A 63 4.61 0.82 -11.99
N GLY A 64 4.54 1.33 -10.76
CA GLY A 64 4.96 2.68 -10.46
C GLY A 64 6.45 2.77 -10.75
N ALA A 65 6.84 3.73 -11.59
CA ALA A 65 8.24 4.09 -11.80
C ALA A 65 8.96 4.12 -10.45
N GLY A 66 10.07 3.39 -10.35
CA GLY A 66 10.88 3.29 -9.15
C GLY A 66 11.08 4.69 -8.57
N GLY A 67 10.47 4.93 -7.41
CA GLY A 67 10.72 6.15 -6.67
C GLY A 67 12.21 6.23 -6.43
N ALA A 68 12.80 7.35 -6.83
CA ALA A 68 14.20 7.64 -6.53
C ALA A 68 14.37 7.50 -5.01
N GLY A 69 14.91 6.35 -4.60
CA GLY A 69 15.47 6.16 -3.28
C GLY A 69 16.45 7.32 -3.07
N GLY A 70 16.37 7.93 -1.88
CA GLY A 70 17.24 9.02 -1.50
C GLY A 70 18.67 8.79 -1.97
N SER A 71 19.30 9.82 -2.52
CA SER A 71 20.64 9.76 -3.11
C SER A 71 21.58 8.92 -2.25
N GLY A 72 22.10 7.84 -2.85
CA GLY A 72 23.04 6.89 -2.25
C GLY A 72 24.40 7.52 -1.95
N GLY A 73 24.45 8.43 -0.97
CA GLY A 73 25.64 8.60 -0.16
C GLY A 73 25.67 7.42 0.79
N GLY A 74 26.79 6.69 0.87
CA GLY A 74 26.95 5.56 1.78
C GLY A 74 26.68 6.01 3.22
N ALA A 75 25.43 5.87 3.66
CA ALA A 75 25.03 6.23 4.99
C ALA A 75 25.70 5.24 5.91
N THR A 76 26.59 5.74 6.77
CA THR A 76 27.17 4.92 7.82
C THR A 76 26.04 4.46 8.72
N CYS A 77 25.86 3.14 8.85
CA CYS A 77 24.83 2.51 9.69
C CYS A 77 25.09 2.69 11.20
N ASP A 78 26.08 3.51 11.58
CA ASP A 78 26.33 3.83 12.97
C ASP A 78 25.38 4.93 13.45
N GLY A 79 24.15 4.51 13.74
CA GLY A 79 23.10 5.36 14.27
C GLY A 79 23.07 5.40 15.80
N LYS A 80 22.47 6.48 16.32
CA LYS A 80 22.10 6.59 17.73
C LYS A 80 20.91 5.67 18.01
N GLU A 81 20.87 5.08 19.20
CA GLU A 81 19.67 4.41 19.70
C GLU A 81 18.54 5.41 19.93
N VAL A 82 17.37 5.14 19.33
CA VAL A 82 16.18 5.97 19.39
C VAL A 82 14.91 5.11 19.46
N THR A 83 13.81 5.70 19.91
CA THR A 83 12.49 5.07 19.87
C THR A 83 11.79 5.34 18.53
N ILE A 84 10.77 4.53 18.20
CA ILE A 84 9.91 4.80 17.04
C ILE A 84 9.25 6.19 17.15
N GLU A 85 8.80 6.56 18.36
CA GLU A 85 8.21 7.89 18.60
C GLU A 85 9.21 9.01 18.28
N GLN A 86 10.50 8.87 18.62
CA GLN A 86 11.51 9.88 18.27
C GLN A 86 11.73 10.01 16.76
N ILE A 87 11.43 8.97 15.97
CA ILE A 87 11.49 9.02 14.51
C ILE A 87 10.24 9.66 13.93
N THR A 88 9.05 9.33 14.46
CA THR A 88 7.77 9.71 13.87
C THR A 88 7.18 11.01 14.43
N ASN A 89 7.58 11.43 15.64
CA ASN A 89 7.09 12.62 16.31
C ASN A 89 8.19 13.69 16.39
N SER A 90 8.12 14.70 15.52
CA SER A 90 9.07 15.82 15.49
C SER A 90 9.05 16.69 16.75
N LYS A 91 8.04 16.54 17.61
CA LYS A 91 7.90 17.23 18.89
C LYS A 91 8.42 16.41 20.07
N ALA A 92 8.78 15.14 19.87
CA ALA A 92 9.31 14.30 20.94
C ALA A 92 10.69 14.79 21.40
N SER A 93 10.99 14.59 22.69
CA SER A 93 12.33 14.86 23.21
C SER A 93 13.35 13.94 22.54
N GLY A 94 14.35 14.52 21.89
CA GLY A 94 15.37 13.79 21.14
C GLY A 94 14.88 13.29 19.78
N ALA A 95 13.85 13.90 19.21
CA ALA A 95 13.38 13.60 17.85
C ALA A 95 14.52 13.65 16.83
N VAL A 96 14.47 12.75 15.85
CA VAL A 96 15.45 12.66 14.76
C VAL A 96 14.82 13.05 13.43
N GLY A 97 15.61 13.71 12.59
CA GLY A 97 15.17 14.15 11.27
C GLY A 97 15.50 13.17 10.17
N LYS A 98 14.92 13.41 8.99
CA LYS A 98 15.26 12.72 7.74
C LYS A 98 16.77 12.69 7.48
N GLY A 99 17.27 11.56 7.03
CA GLY A 99 18.68 11.31 6.73
C GLY A 99 19.52 10.93 7.95
N THR A 100 18.94 10.83 9.14
CA THR A 100 19.68 10.48 10.36
C THR A 100 19.79 8.96 10.50
N PRO A 101 21.01 8.39 10.66
CA PRO A 101 21.17 6.98 11.00
C PRO A 101 20.62 6.68 12.40
N VAL A 102 19.87 5.59 12.52
CA VAL A 102 19.15 5.21 13.74
C VAL A 102 19.33 3.73 14.08
N LYS A 103 19.28 3.41 15.37
CA LYS A 103 19.12 2.06 15.91
C LYS A 103 17.85 2.02 16.74
N VAL A 104 16.90 1.14 16.40
CA VAL A 104 15.67 0.92 17.15
C VAL A 104 15.76 -0.45 17.81
N LYS A 105 15.56 -0.52 19.12
CA LYS A 105 15.61 -1.75 19.88
C LYS A 105 14.22 -2.25 20.25
N GLY A 106 14.01 -3.55 20.11
CA GLY A 106 12.80 -4.23 20.57
C GLY A 106 11.51 -3.89 19.82
N ALA A 107 11.57 -3.40 18.59
CA ALA A 107 10.36 -3.11 17.82
C ALA A 107 9.59 -4.42 17.55
N VAL A 108 8.26 -4.40 17.66
CA VAL A 108 7.43 -5.59 17.43
C VAL A 108 6.96 -5.58 15.98
N ALA A 109 7.30 -6.62 15.21
CA ALA A 109 6.77 -6.82 13.87
C ALA A 109 5.24 -6.90 13.93
N MET A 110 4.57 -6.12 13.09
CA MET A 110 3.11 -6.06 12.99
C MET A 110 2.59 -6.71 11.72
N SER A 111 3.45 -6.84 10.70
CA SER A 111 3.16 -7.48 9.43
C SER A 111 4.18 -8.57 9.13
N HIS A 112 3.87 -9.39 8.13
CA HIS A 112 4.91 -10.16 7.44
C HIS A 112 5.81 -9.25 6.61
N LYS A 113 6.92 -9.80 6.13
CA LYS A 113 7.69 -9.20 5.03
C LYS A 113 6.84 -9.20 3.75
N PHE A 114 6.84 -8.08 3.03
CA PHE A 114 6.09 -7.92 1.79
C PHE A 114 6.85 -7.09 0.76
N LEU A 115 6.51 -7.26 -0.52
CA LEU A 115 7.12 -6.53 -1.63
C LEU A 115 6.47 -5.14 -1.77
N VAL A 116 7.21 -4.10 -1.39
CA VAL A 116 6.75 -2.71 -1.47
C VAL A 116 6.75 -2.24 -2.93
N SER A 117 7.86 -2.42 -3.62
CA SER A 117 7.95 -2.09 -5.04
C SER A 117 8.96 -2.98 -5.77
N GLN A 118 8.71 -3.14 -7.06
CA GLN A 118 9.61 -3.77 -8.01
C GLN A 118 9.89 -2.74 -9.10
N SER A 119 11.16 -2.54 -9.44
CA SER A 119 11.53 -1.81 -10.65
C SER A 119 11.89 -2.80 -11.76
N ASN A 120 11.59 -2.45 -13.01
CA ASN A 120 11.85 -3.31 -14.18
C ASN A 120 13.34 -3.59 -14.45
N ALA A 121 14.24 -2.87 -13.78
CA ALA A 121 15.69 -2.94 -13.98
C ALA A 121 16.51 -2.68 -12.69
N GLY A 122 15.92 -2.84 -11.51
CA GLY A 122 16.59 -2.52 -10.24
C GLY A 122 16.18 -3.41 -9.08
N ASN A 123 16.64 -3.03 -7.89
CA ASN A 123 16.48 -3.79 -6.66
C ASN A 123 15.01 -3.93 -6.25
N CYS A 124 14.69 -5.11 -5.71
CA CYS A 124 13.41 -5.36 -5.04
C CYS A 124 13.37 -4.62 -3.71
N LEU A 125 12.34 -3.80 -3.50
CA LEU A 125 12.16 -3.08 -2.24
C LEU A 125 11.20 -3.86 -1.36
N TRP A 126 11.71 -4.31 -0.22
CA TRP A 126 10.97 -5.09 0.77
C TRP A 126 10.63 -4.25 1.99
N GLY A 127 9.50 -4.55 2.60
CA GLY A 127 8.99 -3.83 3.76
C GLY A 127 8.47 -4.74 4.86
N VAL A 128 8.49 -4.22 6.08
CA VAL A 128 7.76 -4.75 7.23
C VAL A 128 7.27 -3.59 8.09
N PHE A 129 6.03 -3.66 8.56
CA PHE A 129 5.52 -2.71 9.55
C PHE A 129 5.91 -3.18 10.95
N VAL A 130 6.34 -2.23 11.78
CA VAL A 130 6.70 -2.50 13.18
C VAL A 130 6.02 -1.50 14.10
N SER A 131 5.80 -1.91 15.35
CA SER A 131 5.28 -1.06 16.42
C SER A 131 6.28 -0.93 17.57
N ALA A 132 6.11 0.13 18.37
CA ALA A 132 6.88 0.34 19.59
C ALA A 132 6.66 -0.83 20.57
N PRO A 133 7.70 -1.24 21.32
CA PRO A 133 7.60 -2.35 22.27
C PRO A 133 6.59 -2.09 23.40
N GLY A 134 6.08 -3.18 23.96
CA GLY A 134 5.36 -3.16 25.25
C GLY A 134 3.97 -2.53 25.20
N LEU A 135 3.39 -2.38 24.01
CA LEU A 135 2.03 -1.85 23.84
C LEU A 135 0.99 -2.97 23.88
N ALA A 136 -0.12 -2.74 24.58
CA ALA A 136 -1.31 -3.59 24.50
C ALA A 136 -2.20 -3.19 23.30
N GLU A 137 -2.20 -1.92 22.95
CA GLU A 137 -2.91 -1.32 21.81
C GLU A 137 -1.95 -0.33 21.13
N THR A 138 -1.97 -0.27 19.81
CA THR A 138 -1.23 0.75 19.06
C THR A 138 -1.70 2.15 19.45
N LYS A 139 -0.82 3.14 19.35
CA LYS A 139 -1.13 4.54 19.63
C LYS A 139 -0.52 5.47 18.57
N GLU A 140 -0.82 6.76 18.66
CA GLU A 140 -0.14 7.78 17.87
C GLU A 140 1.39 7.62 17.95
N TYR A 141 2.07 7.78 16.83
CA TYR A 141 3.54 7.71 16.72
C TYR A 141 4.15 6.36 17.12
N SER A 142 3.35 5.30 17.21
CA SER A 142 3.85 3.99 17.64
C SER A 142 4.28 3.08 16.50
N GLY A 143 4.00 3.43 15.25
CA GLY A 143 4.19 2.56 14.08
C GLY A 143 5.09 3.20 13.04
N VAL A 144 5.89 2.39 12.36
CA VAL A 144 6.74 2.82 11.24
C VAL A 144 6.97 1.67 10.28
N MET A 145 7.16 1.97 9.00
CA MET A 145 7.57 0.99 8.00
C MET A 145 9.10 0.91 7.94
N VAL A 146 9.64 -0.31 7.99
CA VAL A 146 11.07 -0.60 7.78
C VAL A 146 11.24 -1.08 6.35
N LEU A 147 12.22 -0.53 5.63
CA LEU A 147 12.48 -0.84 4.22
C LEU A 147 13.90 -1.33 4.01
N SER A 148 14.05 -2.40 3.23
CA SER A 148 15.35 -2.90 2.78
C SER A 148 15.37 -3.17 1.27
N TYR A 149 16.45 -2.75 0.62
CA TYR A 149 16.69 -3.09 -0.78
C TYR A 149 17.33 -4.47 -0.85
N GLY A 150 16.64 -5.41 -1.49
CA GLY A 150 17.16 -6.73 -1.76
C GLY A 150 17.83 -6.86 -3.11
N VAL A 151 17.95 -8.10 -3.55
CA VAL A 151 18.56 -8.43 -4.85
C VAL A 151 17.77 -7.77 -6.00
N PRO A 152 18.44 -7.47 -7.13
CA PRO A 152 17.78 -7.05 -8.35
C PRO A 152 16.69 -8.01 -8.79
N ALA A 153 15.61 -7.47 -9.36
CA ALA A 153 14.64 -8.29 -10.07
C ALA A 153 15.34 -9.04 -11.22
N SER A 154 15.01 -10.31 -11.41
CA SER A 154 15.66 -11.17 -12.40
C SER A 154 14.64 -11.71 -13.40
N ILE A 155 15.09 -11.93 -14.64
CA ILE A 155 14.28 -12.59 -15.68
C ILE A 155 14.63 -14.08 -15.61
N PRO A 156 13.63 -14.97 -15.43
CA PRO A 156 13.91 -16.40 -15.38
C PRO A 156 14.37 -16.90 -16.75
N PRO A 157 15.14 -18.00 -16.83
CA PRO A 157 15.52 -18.60 -18.11
C PRO A 157 14.27 -18.89 -18.97
N GLY A 158 14.26 -18.37 -20.20
CA GLY A 158 13.11 -18.50 -21.12
C GLY A 158 11.93 -17.55 -20.86
N GLY A 159 12.03 -16.68 -19.85
CA GLY A 159 11.05 -15.62 -19.59
C GLY A 159 11.40 -14.29 -20.26
N ASN A 160 10.44 -13.36 -20.26
CA ASN A 160 10.61 -11.99 -20.76
C ASN A 160 10.19 -10.91 -19.74
N LYS A 161 9.89 -11.30 -18.50
CA LYS A 161 9.48 -10.40 -17.42
C LYS A 161 10.40 -10.58 -16.23
N ALA A 162 10.94 -9.48 -15.74
CA ALA A 162 11.68 -9.47 -14.48
C ALA A 162 10.68 -9.71 -13.33
N TYR A 163 11.09 -10.44 -12.30
CA TYR A 163 10.33 -10.62 -11.07
C TYR A 163 11.27 -10.56 -9.85
N CYS A 164 10.71 -10.14 -8.72
CA CYS A 164 11.37 -10.23 -7.42
C CYS A 164 11.24 -11.66 -6.86
N PRO A 165 12.28 -12.15 -6.14
CA PRO A 165 12.20 -13.44 -5.46
C PRO A 165 10.91 -13.65 -4.68
N LYS A 166 10.35 -14.85 -4.75
CA LYS A 166 9.14 -15.19 -3.98
C LYS A 166 9.50 -15.52 -2.54
N LEU A 167 8.60 -15.19 -1.61
CA LEU A 167 8.80 -15.50 -0.19
C LEU A 167 8.33 -16.93 0.16
N SER A 168 7.29 -17.47 -0.50
CA SER A 168 6.71 -18.77 -0.10
C SER A 168 7.14 -19.99 -0.92
N ASN A 169 7.79 -19.80 -2.07
CA ASN A 169 8.07 -20.90 -3.00
C ASN A 169 9.48 -20.78 -3.57
N TYR A 170 10.47 -21.01 -2.71
CA TYR A 170 11.85 -21.17 -3.14
C TYR A 170 11.99 -22.44 -3.98
N PHE A 171 12.30 -22.27 -5.28
CA PHE A 171 12.82 -23.38 -6.07
C PHE A 171 14.34 -23.45 -5.89
N GLU A 172 14.88 -24.66 -5.86
CA GLU A 172 16.33 -24.87 -5.85
C GLU A 172 16.96 -24.16 -7.07
N GLY A 173 17.76 -23.12 -6.80
CA GLY A 173 18.40 -22.29 -7.83
C GLY A 173 17.80 -20.88 -8.02
N GLU A 174 16.67 -20.54 -7.41
CA GLU A 174 16.20 -19.15 -7.35
C GLU A 174 17.02 -18.35 -6.30
N PRO A 175 17.26 -17.05 -6.52
CA PRO A 175 17.88 -16.21 -5.49
C PRO A 175 16.86 -15.93 -4.37
N LEU A 176 17.28 -16.01 -3.11
CA LEU A 176 16.51 -15.47 -1.98
C LEU A 176 16.40 -13.93 -2.12
N PRO A 177 15.40 -13.27 -1.51
CA PRO A 177 15.33 -11.81 -1.45
C PRO A 177 16.64 -11.16 -1.03
N GLY A 178 17.36 -11.80 -0.09
CA GLY A 178 18.77 -11.51 0.21
C GLY A 178 19.02 -10.12 0.78
N ASP A 179 18.06 -9.59 1.53
CA ASP A 179 18.12 -8.25 2.15
C ASP A 179 18.26 -8.30 3.68
N ALA A 180 18.23 -7.12 4.31
CA ALA A 180 18.46 -7.00 5.76
C ALA A 180 17.28 -7.48 6.62
N ILE A 181 16.07 -7.60 6.07
CA ILE A 181 14.87 -8.07 6.78
C ILE A 181 14.80 -9.59 6.62
N PRO A 182 14.75 -10.38 7.71
CA PRO A 182 14.59 -11.82 7.60
C PRO A 182 13.34 -12.21 6.81
N ASP A 183 13.46 -13.20 5.93
CA ASP A 183 12.39 -13.58 4.99
C ASP A 183 11.16 -14.20 5.69
N ASP A 184 11.37 -14.75 6.88
CA ASP A 184 10.35 -15.40 7.71
C ASP A 184 9.80 -14.48 8.83
N VAL A 185 10.07 -13.16 8.78
CA VAL A 185 9.48 -12.21 9.74
C VAL A 185 7.96 -12.30 9.70
N LYS A 186 7.36 -12.42 10.88
CA LYS A 186 5.92 -12.51 11.08
C LYS A 186 5.46 -11.60 12.24
N PRO A 187 4.17 -11.26 12.30
CA PRO A 187 3.62 -10.50 13.43
C PRO A 187 3.99 -11.12 14.78
N GLY A 188 4.52 -10.30 15.69
CA GLY A 188 4.94 -10.68 17.04
C GLY A 188 6.44 -10.91 17.20
N ASP A 189 7.21 -11.01 16.11
CA ASP A 189 8.67 -11.03 16.22
C ASP A 189 9.20 -9.72 16.82
N VAL A 190 10.18 -9.81 17.72
CA VAL A 190 10.88 -8.64 18.28
C VAL A 190 12.15 -8.41 17.48
N LEU A 191 12.30 -7.20 16.96
CA LEU A 191 13.31 -6.81 15.99
C LEU A 191 14.15 -5.65 16.51
N ASP A 192 15.46 -5.81 16.39
CA ASP A 192 16.43 -4.73 16.51
C ASP A 192 16.82 -4.25 15.11
N ILE A 193 16.54 -2.99 14.80
CA ILE A 193 16.61 -2.43 13.45
C ILE A 193 17.69 -1.35 13.41
N THR A 194 18.56 -1.43 12.42
CA THR A 194 19.53 -0.38 12.10
C THR A 194 19.29 0.12 10.69
N GLY A 195 19.10 1.43 10.52
CA GLY A 195 18.84 2.04 9.22
C GLY A 195 18.91 3.55 9.28
N VAL A 196 18.17 4.22 8.40
CA VAL A 196 18.13 5.69 8.28
C VAL A 196 16.69 6.16 8.40
N ALA A 197 16.41 7.07 9.33
CA ALA A 197 15.12 7.74 9.39
C ALA A 197 14.91 8.54 8.10
N ASP A 198 13.83 8.28 7.38
CA ASP A 198 13.53 8.93 6.10
C ASP A 198 12.01 9.11 5.94
N SER A 199 11.61 9.72 4.83
CA SER A 199 10.22 9.91 4.46
C SER A 199 10.04 9.71 2.96
N PHE A 200 8.96 9.04 2.58
CA PHE A 200 8.62 8.77 1.18
C PHE A 200 7.43 9.62 0.72
N LEU A 201 7.63 10.33 -0.39
CA LEU A 201 6.57 10.92 -1.23
C LEU A 201 7.15 11.16 -2.62
N LEU A 202 6.51 10.63 -3.67
CA LEU A 202 6.96 10.89 -5.03
C LEU A 202 6.63 12.33 -5.43
N ALA A 203 7.58 12.99 -6.09
CA ALA A 203 7.35 14.33 -6.63
C ALA A 203 6.13 14.37 -7.59
N ALA A 204 5.87 13.28 -8.32
CA ALA A 204 4.71 13.14 -9.21
C ALA A 204 3.37 13.26 -8.47
N CYS A 205 3.28 12.86 -7.19
CA CYS A 205 2.06 12.98 -6.38
C CYS A 205 1.61 14.44 -6.21
N ALA A 206 2.54 15.41 -6.36
CA ALA A 206 2.19 16.83 -6.35
C ALA A 206 1.25 17.20 -7.51
N ASN A 207 1.39 16.52 -8.66
CA ASN A 207 0.65 16.80 -9.89
C ASN A 207 -0.58 15.89 -10.08
N GLU A 208 -0.70 14.81 -9.31
CA GLU A 208 -1.87 13.94 -9.38
C GLU A 208 -3.10 14.59 -8.73
N MET A 209 -4.25 14.44 -9.39
CA MET A 209 -5.54 14.78 -8.82
C MET A 209 -5.78 13.88 -7.60
N ASN A 210 -5.93 14.49 -6.42
CA ASN A 210 -5.97 13.83 -5.11
C ASN A 210 -4.68 13.09 -4.69
N GLY A 211 -3.55 13.36 -5.37
CA GLY A 211 -2.26 12.85 -4.92
C GLY A 211 -1.85 13.46 -3.58
N SER A 212 -1.33 12.61 -2.70
CA SER A 212 -0.88 12.99 -1.36
C SER A 212 0.12 14.14 -1.39
N LYS A 213 -0.04 15.05 -0.43
CA LYS A 213 0.89 16.14 -0.12
C LYS A 213 1.66 15.87 1.18
N VAL A 214 1.38 14.74 1.83
CA VAL A 214 1.97 14.36 3.11
C VAL A 214 2.84 13.11 2.92
N PRO A 215 4.13 13.16 3.25
CA PRO A 215 5.00 12.00 3.14
C PRO A 215 4.75 10.99 4.25
N GLN A 216 5.07 9.73 3.99
CA GLN A 216 5.09 8.69 5.02
C GLN A 216 6.50 8.60 5.63
N THR A 217 6.59 8.69 6.96
CA THR A 217 7.82 8.42 7.70
C THR A 217 8.15 6.92 7.69
N GLN A 218 9.44 6.60 7.53
CA GLN A 218 9.92 5.23 7.40
C GLN A 218 11.37 5.11 7.90
N ILE A 219 11.81 3.87 8.14
CA ILE A 219 13.23 3.54 8.29
C ILE A 219 13.70 2.97 6.96
N ALA A 220 14.44 3.76 6.20
CA ALA A 220 15.00 3.40 4.89
C ALA A 220 16.45 2.96 5.02
N PHE A 221 17.02 2.44 3.92
CA PHE A 221 18.42 1.99 3.85
C PHE A 221 18.80 1.09 5.03
N THR A 222 17.91 0.14 5.35
CA THR A 222 18.10 -0.75 6.50
C THR A 222 19.33 -1.60 6.29
N CYS A 223 20.25 -1.50 7.24
CA CYS A 223 21.53 -2.18 7.22
C CYS A 223 21.48 -3.55 7.92
N ALA A 224 20.67 -3.65 8.97
CA ALA A 224 20.50 -4.86 9.74
C ALA A 224 19.12 -4.89 10.40
N VAL A 225 18.48 -6.06 10.39
CA VAL A 225 17.34 -6.38 11.24
C VAL A 225 17.64 -7.70 11.93
N GLU A 226 17.80 -7.64 13.25
CA GLU A 226 18.07 -8.82 14.08
C GLU A 226 16.80 -9.21 14.84
N ARG A 227 16.34 -10.45 14.67
CA ARG A 227 15.27 -11.01 15.50
C ARG A 227 15.86 -11.36 16.87
N THR A 228 15.40 -10.67 17.91
CA THR A 228 15.89 -10.84 19.28
C THR A 228 14.90 -11.56 20.19
N GLY A 229 13.67 -11.79 19.75
CA GLY A 229 12.67 -12.52 20.52
C GLY A 229 11.27 -12.49 19.90
N THR A 230 10.26 -12.65 20.76
CA THR A 230 8.84 -12.53 20.41
C THR A 230 8.08 -11.76 21.49
N ALA A 231 7.00 -11.09 21.12
CA ALA A 231 6.12 -10.34 22.00
C ALA A 231 4.66 -10.41 21.49
N PRO A 232 3.66 -10.16 22.36
CA PRO A 232 2.29 -9.98 21.91
C PRO A 232 2.18 -8.87 20.86
N VAL A 233 1.40 -9.11 19.81
CA VAL A 233 1.06 -8.08 18.82
C VAL A 233 0.07 -7.11 19.45
N PRO A 234 0.38 -5.80 19.53
CA PRO A 234 -0.57 -4.79 19.99
C PRO A 234 -1.88 -4.82 19.19
N ALA A 235 -3.02 -4.68 19.88
CA ALA A 235 -4.31 -4.53 19.24
C ALA A 235 -4.35 -3.22 18.40
N PRO A 236 -5.06 -3.20 17.25
CA PRO A 236 -5.20 -1.98 16.46
C PRO A 236 -6.01 -0.90 17.19
N HIS A 237 -5.62 0.36 17.00
CA HIS A 237 -6.38 1.49 17.54
C HIS A 237 -7.70 1.66 16.79
N ALA A 238 -8.82 1.69 17.50
CA ALA A 238 -10.14 1.81 16.89
C ALA A 238 -10.57 3.27 16.72
N PHE A 239 -10.77 3.70 15.47
CA PHE A 239 -11.45 4.96 15.18
C PHE A 239 -12.97 4.78 15.31
N THR A 240 -13.58 5.53 16.22
CA THR A 240 -15.02 5.51 16.46
C THR A 240 -15.77 6.67 15.79
N ASP A 241 -15.06 7.71 15.35
CA ASP A 241 -15.62 8.88 14.68
C ASP A 241 -15.43 8.79 13.15
N ALA A 242 -16.52 8.90 12.39
CA ALA A 242 -16.49 8.91 10.93
C ALA A 242 -15.61 10.05 10.37
N ALA A 243 -15.54 11.19 11.06
CA ALA A 243 -14.68 12.29 10.65
C ALA A 243 -13.19 11.96 10.81
N GLU A 244 -12.81 11.10 11.75
CA GLU A 244 -11.44 10.59 11.87
C GLU A 244 -11.14 9.52 10.82
N VAL A 245 -12.10 8.62 10.55
CA VAL A 245 -11.97 7.63 9.47
C VAL A 245 -11.72 8.32 8.12
N ALA A 246 -12.44 9.41 7.81
CA ALA A 246 -12.25 10.15 6.58
C ALA A 246 -10.83 10.73 6.41
N LYS A 247 -10.09 10.97 7.50
CA LYS A 247 -8.71 11.48 7.46
C LYS A 247 -7.71 10.43 6.97
N LEU A 248 -7.99 9.14 7.13
CA LEU A 248 -7.17 8.05 6.60
C LEU A 248 -6.97 8.17 5.09
N GLY A 249 -7.97 8.64 4.36
CA GLY A 249 -7.92 8.85 2.91
C GLY A 249 -7.59 10.29 2.49
N SER A 250 -7.30 11.19 3.44
CA SER A 250 -7.08 12.60 3.12
C SER A 250 -5.71 12.81 2.47
N PRO A 251 -5.59 13.47 1.32
CA PRO A 251 -4.28 13.76 0.73
C PRO A 251 -3.52 14.88 1.44
N THR A 252 -4.16 15.62 2.35
CA THR A 252 -3.62 16.86 2.92
C THR A 252 -3.61 16.93 4.45
N ASP A 253 -4.19 15.96 5.15
CA ASP A 253 -4.23 15.96 6.63
C ASP A 253 -2.87 15.55 7.22
N ALA A 254 -1.95 16.51 7.26
CA ALA A 254 -0.59 16.28 7.72
C ALA A 254 -0.52 15.84 9.19
N ASP A 255 -1.31 16.49 10.06
CA ASP A 255 -1.31 16.18 11.49
C ASP A 255 -1.85 14.78 11.78
N PHE A 256 -2.82 14.31 11.00
CA PHE A 256 -3.29 12.92 11.09
C PHE A 256 -2.23 11.93 10.62
N HIS A 257 -1.69 12.09 9.41
CA HIS A 257 -0.76 11.12 8.83
C HIS A 257 0.60 11.07 9.52
N VAL A 258 1.04 12.19 10.11
CA VAL A 258 2.24 12.20 10.97
C VAL A 258 2.03 11.38 12.25
N ARG A 259 0.81 11.35 12.79
CA ARG A 259 0.46 10.56 13.99
C ARG A 259 0.22 9.09 13.69
N TRP A 260 -0.44 8.79 12.58
CA TRP A 260 -0.97 7.45 12.31
C TRP A 260 -0.28 6.71 11.17
N GLY A 261 0.55 7.37 10.36
CA GLY A 261 1.29 6.75 9.27
C GLY A 261 2.17 5.59 9.76
N GLY A 262 1.93 4.39 9.23
CA GLY A 262 2.59 3.15 9.64
C GLY A 262 1.99 2.47 10.87
N VAL A 263 0.98 3.05 11.52
CA VAL A 263 0.27 2.47 12.66
C VAL A 263 -0.84 1.55 12.17
N LYS A 264 -1.02 0.39 12.82
CA LYS A 264 -2.18 -0.49 12.59
C LYS A 264 -3.40 0.07 13.30
N VAL A 265 -4.48 0.30 12.56
CA VAL A 265 -5.72 0.92 13.05
C VAL A 265 -6.91 0.05 12.66
N ARG A 266 -8.05 0.29 13.31
CA ARG A 266 -9.33 -0.35 13.04
C ARG A 266 -10.35 0.71 12.65
N VAL A 267 -11.05 0.48 11.54
CA VAL A 267 -12.28 1.19 11.19
C VAL A 267 -13.46 0.25 11.37
N SER A 268 -14.60 0.75 11.83
CA SER A 268 -15.75 -0.09 12.19
C SER A 268 -17.03 0.40 11.54
N ASN A 269 -17.95 -0.52 11.26
CA ASN A 269 -19.26 -0.26 10.67
C ASN A 269 -19.19 0.52 9.35
N VAL A 270 -18.25 0.17 8.48
CA VAL A 270 -18.03 0.81 7.18
C VAL A 270 -18.63 -0.03 6.06
N LYS A 271 -19.04 0.62 4.97
CA LYS A 271 -19.63 -0.05 3.80
C LYS A 271 -18.74 0.13 2.58
N PRO A 272 -18.61 -0.88 1.70
CA PRO A 272 -17.94 -0.69 0.42
C PRO A 272 -18.82 0.12 -0.53
N VAL A 273 -18.19 0.91 -1.39
CA VAL A 273 -18.83 1.45 -2.60
C VAL A 273 -18.85 0.31 -3.63
N PRO A 274 -20.01 -0.09 -4.18
CA PRO A 274 -20.04 -1.04 -5.30
C PRO A 274 -19.22 -0.50 -6.48
N GLN A 275 -18.34 -1.33 -7.04
CA GLN A 275 -17.40 -0.95 -8.09
C GLN A 275 -17.66 -1.79 -9.36
N PRO A 276 -17.34 -1.29 -10.56
CA PRO A 276 -17.41 -2.09 -11.78
C PRO A 276 -16.55 -3.35 -11.69
N ASN A 277 -17.06 -4.48 -12.20
CA ASN A 277 -16.30 -5.72 -12.24
C ASN A 277 -15.08 -5.57 -13.18
N PRO A 278 -13.84 -5.80 -12.70
CA PRO A 278 -12.63 -5.61 -13.48
C PRO A 278 -12.40 -6.69 -14.55
N ALA A 279 -13.21 -7.75 -14.58
CA ALA A 279 -13.07 -8.80 -15.57
C ALA A 279 -13.30 -8.27 -17.01
N PRO A 280 -12.58 -8.76 -18.04
CA PRO A 280 -12.67 -8.26 -19.43
C PRO A 280 -14.07 -8.32 -20.09
N MET A 281 -15.04 -9.00 -19.46
CA MET A 281 -16.45 -9.03 -19.85
C MET A 281 -17.37 -8.96 -18.62
N GLY A 282 -16.88 -8.42 -17.50
CA GLY A 282 -17.58 -8.38 -16.24
C GLY A 282 -18.81 -7.48 -16.32
N MET A 283 -19.99 -8.07 -16.39
CA MET A 283 -21.23 -7.34 -16.07
C MET A 283 -21.48 -7.41 -14.57
N GLY A 284 -21.92 -6.29 -13.99
CA GLY A 284 -22.28 -6.19 -12.58
C GLY A 284 -21.27 -5.42 -11.72
N GLU A 285 -21.61 -5.32 -10.44
CA GLU A 285 -20.82 -4.62 -9.43
C GLU A 285 -20.13 -5.63 -8.50
N VAL A 286 -18.98 -5.23 -7.96
CA VAL A 286 -18.16 -6.01 -7.03
C VAL A 286 -17.70 -5.13 -5.87
N VAL A 287 -17.38 -5.75 -4.73
CA VAL A 287 -16.78 -5.06 -3.58
C VAL A 287 -15.30 -4.73 -3.84
N VAL A 288 -14.56 -5.70 -4.38
CA VAL A 288 -13.13 -5.61 -4.67
C VAL A 288 -12.95 -5.27 -6.14
N GLY A 289 -12.53 -4.02 -6.41
CA GLY A 289 -12.36 -3.50 -7.76
C GLY A 289 -11.00 -3.82 -8.37
N ASP A 290 -10.62 -3.02 -9.37
CA ASP A 290 -9.30 -3.09 -10.00
C ASP A 290 -8.17 -3.06 -8.96
N PHE A 291 -7.14 -3.87 -9.22
CA PHE A 291 -5.93 -3.96 -8.38
C PHE A 291 -6.21 -4.33 -6.91
N GLY A 292 -7.31 -5.03 -6.61
CA GLY A 292 -7.58 -5.52 -5.26
C GLY A 292 -8.08 -4.46 -4.27
N VAL A 293 -8.52 -3.29 -4.77
CA VAL A 293 -8.90 -2.15 -3.93
C VAL A 293 -10.40 -2.18 -3.58
N ILE A 294 -10.71 -1.98 -2.31
CA ILE A 294 -12.06 -1.71 -1.81
C ILE A 294 -12.16 -0.21 -1.47
N LYS A 295 -13.16 0.48 -2.01
CA LYS A 295 -13.45 1.88 -1.66
C LYS A 295 -14.53 1.92 -0.59
N LEU A 296 -14.33 2.71 0.47
CA LEU A 296 -15.32 2.84 1.54
C LEU A 296 -16.28 4.00 1.27
N GLN A 297 -17.58 3.78 1.50
CA GLN A 297 -18.62 4.80 1.41
C GLN A 297 -18.34 5.95 2.37
N ASP A 298 -18.84 7.14 2.04
CA ASP A 298 -18.79 8.35 2.87
C ASP A 298 -17.36 8.78 3.30
N SER A 299 -16.34 8.27 2.61
CA SER A 299 -14.94 8.59 2.84
C SER A 299 -14.14 8.46 1.54
N ASN A 300 -12.90 8.96 1.54
CA ASN A 300 -11.94 8.73 0.46
C ASN A 300 -10.99 7.56 0.79
N VAL A 301 -11.36 6.70 1.74
CA VAL A 301 -10.49 5.61 2.20
C VAL A 301 -10.52 4.48 1.19
N GLU A 302 -9.33 4.13 0.71
CA GLU A 302 -9.09 2.91 -0.05
C GLU A 302 -8.47 1.85 0.87
N VAL A 303 -9.02 0.62 0.83
CA VAL A 303 -8.46 -0.56 1.48
C VAL A 303 -7.83 -1.41 0.38
N GLY A 304 -6.51 -1.53 0.41
CA GLY A 304 -5.76 -2.35 -0.55
C GLY A 304 -5.48 -3.77 -0.04
N ASP A 305 -4.76 -4.54 -0.83
CA ASP A 305 -4.31 -5.89 -0.50
C ASP A 305 -2.77 -6.02 -0.49
N LYS A 306 -2.05 -4.89 -0.57
CA LYS A 306 -0.63 -4.83 -0.91
C LYS A 306 0.29 -5.68 -0.03
N ILE A 307 -0.05 -5.82 1.25
CA ILE A 307 0.81 -6.50 2.24
C ILE A 307 0.73 -8.02 2.09
N TYR A 308 -0.47 -8.57 1.91
CA TYR A 308 -0.66 -10.02 1.79
C TYR A 308 -0.74 -10.50 0.35
N TYR A 309 -1.07 -9.63 -0.60
CA TYR A 309 -1.17 -10.03 -2.00
C TYR A 309 0.20 -10.43 -2.55
N ARG A 310 0.26 -11.63 -3.13
CA ARG A 310 1.47 -12.16 -3.78
C ARG A 310 1.08 -12.73 -5.13
N GLY A 311 0.92 -11.87 -6.13
CA GLY A 311 0.37 -12.23 -7.45
C GLY A 311 1.14 -13.30 -8.25
N TYR A 312 2.34 -13.69 -7.83
CA TYR A 312 3.08 -14.81 -8.44
C TYR A 312 2.98 -16.12 -7.64
N GLU A 313 2.26 -16.10 -6.52
CA GLU A 313 2.01 -17.23 -5.66
C GLU A 313 0.55 -17.69 -5.87
N GLN A 314 0.37 -18.97 -6.14
CA GLN A 314 -0.96 -19.55 -6.42
C GLN A 314 -1.70 -19.96 -5.13
N ASN A 315 -1.24 -19.50 -3.97
CA ASN A 315 -1.86 -19.83 -2.70
C ASN A 315 -3.00 -18.85 -2.42
N ASP A 316 -4.19 -19.39 -2.15
CA ASP A 316 -5.40 -18.62 -1.86
C ASP A 316 -5.19 -17.60 -0.74
N CYS A 317 -4.29 -17.85 0.22
CA CYS A 317 -3.95 -16.90 1.29
C CYS A 317 -3.39 -15.55 0.80
N TYR A 318 -2.83 -15.52 -0.41
CA TYR A 318 -2.21 -14.34 -1.00
C TYR A 318 -2.98 -13.80 -2.21
N ALA A 319 -4.18 -14.32 -2.46
CA ALA A 319 -5.12 -13.74 -3.42
C ALA A 319 -5.90 -12.58 -2.78
N ALA A 320 -6.46 -11.72 -3.63
CA ALA A 320 -7.41 -10.69 -3.22
C ALA A 320 -8.58 -11.27 -2.39
N PRO A 321 -9.22 -10.49 -1.52
CA PRO A 321 -10.35 -10.97 -0.74
C PRO A 321 -11.59 -11.15 -1.63
N VAL A 322 -12.54 -11.95 -1.16
CA VAL A 322 -13.77 -12.30 -1.86
C VAL A 322 -14.96 -11.93 -0.99
N PHE A 323 -15.81 -11.08 -1.54
CA PHE A 323 -17.06 -10.62 -0.92
C PHE A 323 -18.15 -10.55 -2.00
N ALA A 324 -19.15 -11.42 -1.92
CA ALA A 324 -20.20 -11.53 -2.93
C ALA A 324 -21.32 -10.51 -2.75
N ASP A 325 -21.62 -10.11 -1.50
CA ASP A 325 -22.65 -9.13 -1.20
C ASP A 325 -22.12 -7.69 -1.26
N VAL A 326 -22.47 -6.98 -2.34
CA VAL A 326 -22.11 -5.56 -2.53
C VAL A 326 -22.79 -4.59 -1.54
N ASN A 327 -23.82 -5.04 -0.83
CA ASN A 327 -24.52 -4.25 0.19
C ASN A 327 -24.06 -4.57 1.63
N MET A 328 -23.01 -5.37 1.77
CA MET A 328 -22.49 -5.77 3.07
C MET A 328 -22.01 -4.58 3.90
N THR A 329 -21.85 -4.81 5.20
CA THR A 329 -21.18 -3.90 6.12
C THR A 329 -20.01 -4.64 6.75
N PHE A 330 -18.84 -4.00 6.76
CA PHE A 330 -17.73 -4.45 7.58
C PHE A 330 -17.96 -3.97 9.01
N ASN A 331 -18.15 -4.92 9.93
CA ASN A 331 -18.13 -4.65 11.36
C ASN A 331 -16.77 -4.05 11.76
N ALA A 332 -15.68 -4.59 11.20
CA ALA A 332 -14.33 -4.06 11.38
C ALA A 332 -13.44 -4.33 10.16
N ILE A 333 -12.53 -3.39 9.89
CA ILE A 333 -11.37 -3.59 9.02
C ILE A 333 -10.14 -3.11 9.79
N ASP A 334 -9.18 -4.01 9.97
CA ASP A 334 -7.87 -3.71 10.55
C ASP A 334 -6.85 -3.51 9.44
N GLY A 335 -6.01 -2.50 9.55
CA GLY A 335 -4.99 -2.25 8.54
C GLY A 335 -4.00 -1.17 8.94
N PHE A 336 -2.87 -1.12 8.25
CA PHE A 336 -1.89 -0.06 8.43
C PHE A 336 -2.32 1.18 7.66
N SER A 337 -2.29 2.34 8.31
CA SER A 337 -2.40 3.63 7.62
C SER A 337 -1.15 3.83 6.77
N TYR A 338 -1.28 3.71 5.46
CA TYR A 338 -0.16 3.57 4.53
C TYR A 338 -0.33 4.43 3.29
N LEU A 339 0.75 5.05 2.85
CA LEU A 339 0.86 5.76 1.59
C LEU A 339 1.23 4.77 0.48
N SER A 340 0.21 4.28 -0.22
CA SER A 340 0.39 3.45 -1.41
C SER A 340 0.54 4.35 -2.62
N TYR A 341 1.76 4.47 -3.13
CA TYR A 341 2.12 5.38 -4.22
C TYR A 341 1.81 6.85 -3.89
N CYS A 342 0.63 7.35 -4.28
CA CYS A 342 0.17 8.71 -4.01
C CYS A 342 -1.11 8.76 -3.18
N THR A 343 -1.66 7.61 -2.76
CA THR A 343 -2.93 7.54 -2.02
C THR A 343 -2.70 7.01 -0.61
N TRP A 344 -3.16 7.76 0.39
CA TRP A 344 -3.25 7.26 1.76
C TRP A 344 -4.48 6.36 1.91
N GLY A 345 -4.33 5.26 2.62
CA GLY A 345 -5.42 4.32 2.86
C GLY A 345 -5.04 3.26 3.88
N LEU A 346 -5.81 2.18 3.91
CA LEU A 346 -5.58 1.03 4.79
C LEU A 346 -5.00 -0.13 4.01
N GLN A 347 -4.02 -0.80 4.62
CA GLN A 347 -3.48 -2.05 4.11
C GLN A 347 -3.62 -3.12 5.20
N PRO A 348 -4.60 -4.03 5.09
CA PRO A 348 -4.69 -5.22 5.93
C PRO A 348 -3.47 -6.11 5.73
N ASN A 349 -3.07 -6.84 6.76
CA ASN A 349 -1.99 -7.83 6.72
C ASN A 349 -2.49 -9.22 6.33
N ALA A 350 -3.78 -9.53 6.51
CA ALA A 350 -4.35 -10.82 6.13
C ALA A 350 -5.87 -10.73 5.94
N LYS A 351 -6.37 -11.23 4.80
CA LYS A 351 -7.81 -11.21 4.48
C LYS A 351 -8.71 -12.03 5.41
N CYS A 352 -8.13 -12.96 6.18
CA CYS A 352 -8.89 -13.88 7.03
C CYS A 352 -8.99 -13.45 8.50
N THR A 353 -8.18 -12.49 8.92
CA THR A 353 -8.13 -12.02 10.32
C THR A 353 -8.33 -10.52 10.47
N ASP A 354 -8.06 -9.75 9.42
CA ASP A 354 -8.17 -8.29 9.46
C ASP A 354 -9.50 -7.76 8.89
N PHE A 355 -10.39 -8.61 8.42
CA PHE A 355 -11.75 -8.24 8.02
C PHE A 355 -12.79 -8.95 8.89
N ASP A 356 -13.83 -8.21 9.28
CA ASP A 356 -15.05 -8.74 9.88
C ASP A 356 -16.26 -8.15 9.13
N PRO A 357 -17.05 -8.95 8.38
CA PRO A 357 -16.84 -10.38 8.19
C PRO A 357 -15.57 -10.68 7.38
N LYS A 358 -14.96 -11.84 7.65
CA LYS A 358 -13.78 -12.31 6.92
C LYS A 358 -14.11 -12.58 5.44
N SER A 359 -13.09 -12.57 4.59
CA SER A 359 -13.22 -12.99 3.19
C SER A 359 -13.84 -14.38 3.06
N GLU A 360 -14.73 -14.57 2.09
CA GLU A 360 -15.54 -15.79 1.93
C GLU A 360 -14.70 -17.04 1.64
N ASP A 361 -13.57 -16.85 0.96
CA ASP A 361 -12.62 -17.91 0.64
C ASP A 361 -11.72 -18.32 1.82
N CYS A 362 -11.86 -17.67 2.98
CA CYS A 362 -11.07 -18.02 4.16
C CYS A 362 -11.46 -19.34 4.83
N GLY A 363 -12.60 -19.96 4.45
CA GLY A 363 -13.04 -21.31 4.85
C GLY A 363 -12.39 -21.91 6.12
N SER A 364 -11.67 -23.02 5.94
CA SER A 364 -10.74 -23.63 6.92
C SER A 364 -9.28 -23.23 6.70
N LEU A 365 -9.01 -22.28 5.80
CA LEU A 365 -7.67 -21.82 5.48
C LEU A 365 -7.11 -21.03 6.66
N THR A 366 -5.99 -21.50 7.21
CA THR A 366 -5.22 -20.72 8.18
C THR A 366 -4.13 -19.99 7.42
N CYS A 367 -4.43 -18.76 7.02
CA CYS A 367 -3.44 -17.86 6.42
C CYS A 367 -2.64 -17.25 7.57
N GLN A 368 -1.39 -17.70 7.71
CA GLN A 368 -0.49 -17.22 8.76
C GLN A 368 0.23 -15.97 8.32
#